data_AF-A0A2J6Q1F5-F1
#
_entry.id   AF-A0A2J6Q1F5-F1
#
_cell.length_a   1.000
_cell.length_b   1.000
_cell.length_c   1.000
_cell.angle_alpha   90.00
_cell.angle_beta   90.00
_cell.angle_gamma   90.00
#
_symmetry.space_group_name_H-M   'P 1'
#
loop_
_entity.id
_entity.type
_entity.pdbx_description
1 polymer ?
#
loop_
_entity_poly.entity_id
_entity_poly.type
_entity_poly.pdbx_seq_one_letter_code
_entity_poly.pdbx_strand_id
1 'polypeptide(L)'
;LSFTASVIAIIGLAAEVIKRCKDYVSALEDAPTDLCSILIEVGSVKCVLETLEMRSNLSPSFLSVGADGPVEGCHRELKALRNLIPATLPSKRKRSQLNTATCAKLAWPFKEDKARKILENLGRHKLTIILILTTWYVFTWSQMLEQLILSFQLQIDQESNAVFKWLVTTDRSSNHNRACELHEDHTGQWLIRSAPYKDWLAASNRFLWLHGIPGAGKTILASFIVQNAQRFCEEYSPHVRSRMWVI
;
A
#
# COMPACT_ATOMS: atom_id res chain seq x y z
N LEU A 1 -5.58 -17.10 26.29
CA LEU A 1 -4.98 -15.74 26.34
C LEU A 1 -5.33 -15.01 25.05
N SER A 2 -5.56 -13.69 25.10
CA SER A 2 -5.68 -12.88 23.88
C SER A 2 -4.39 -12.95 23.05
N PHE A 3 -4.49 -12.87 21.72
CA PHE A 3 -3.34 -12.90 20.80
C PHE A 3 -2.27 -11.86 21.20
N THR A 4 -2.69 -10.62 21.49
CA THR A 4 -1.81 -9.54 21.95
C THR A 4 -1.09 -9.90 23.26
N ALA A 5 -1.80 -10.52 24.21
CA ALA A 5 -1.20 -10.95 25.47
C ALA A 5 -0.16 -12.07 25.27
N SER A 6 -0.34 -12.94 24.26
CA SER A 6 0.68 -13.93 23.87
C SER A 6 1.93 -13.25 23.32
N VAL A 7 1.76 -12.31 22.39
CA VAL A 7 2.89 -11.56 21.78
C VAL A 7 3.69 -10.80 22.84
N ILE A 8 3.02 -10.10 23.77
CA ILE A 8 3.67 -9.40 24.91
C ILE A 8 4.51 -10.36 25.75
N ALA A 9 3.96 -11.54 26.07
CA ALA A 9 4.69 -12.54 26.86
C ALA A 9 5.96 -13.02 26.13
N ILE A 10 5.90 -13.17 24.80
CA ILE A 10 7.05 -13.58 23.98
C ILE A 10 8.09 -12.45 23.90
N ILE A 11 7.67 -11.19 23.78
CA ILE A 11 8.56 -10.02 23.84
C ILE A 11 9.31 -9.97 25.18
N GLY A 12 8.59 -10.20 26.28
CA GLY A 12 9.19 -10.29 27.62
C GLY A 12 10.21 -11.42 27.73
N LEU A 13 9.92 -12.59 27.16
CA LEU A 13 10.85 -13.71 27.10
C LEU A 13 12.11 -13.38 26.28
N ALA A 14 11.97 -12.72 25.13
CA ALA A 14 13.09 -12.28 24.32
C ALA A 14 13.98 -11.29 25.08
N ALA A 15 13.38 -10.33 25.80
CA ALA A 15 14.12 -9.39 26.66
C ALA A 15 14.91 -10.11 27.77
N GLU A 16 14.31 -11.15 28.38
CA GLU A 16 14.97 -11.98 29.39
C GLU A 16 16.19 -12.71 28.81
N VAL A 17 16.06 -13.33 27.62
CA VAL A 17 17.17 -14.00 26.93
C VAL A 17 18.30 -13.03 26.60
N ILE A 18 17.97 -11.82 26.10
CA ILE A 18 18.96 -10.77 25.82
C ILE A 18 19.71 -10.39 27.10
N LYS A 19 19.00 -10.20 28.22
CA LYS A 19 19.60 -9.85 29.50
C LYS A 19 20.57 -10.94 29.98
N ARG A 20 20.13 -12.21 30.01
CA ARG A 20 20.98 -13.34 30.42
C ARG A 20 22.22 -13.48 29.53
N CYS A 21 22.07 -13.26 28.22
CA CYS A 21 23.18 -13.32 27.29
C CYS A 21 24.18 -12.17 27.51
N LYS A 22 23.72 -10.94 27.76
CA LYS A 22 24.59 -9.80 28.13
C LYS A 22 25.35 -10.07 29.43
N ASP A 23 24.67 -10.58 30.44
CA ASP A 23 25.30 -10.91 31.73
C ASP A 23 26.39 -11.98 31.54
N TYR A 24 26.12 -13.02 30.73
CA TYR A 24 27.08 -14.07 30.42
C TYR A 24 28.29 -13.56 29.62
N VAL A 25 28.06 -12.72 28.60
CA VAL A 25 29.14 -12.06 27.83
C VAL A 25 30.01 -11.18 28.73
N SER A 26 29.42 -10.41 29.63
CA SER A 26 30.15 -9.50 30.53
C SER A 26 31.05 -10.22 31.55
N ALA A 27 30.83 -11.52 31.77
CA ALA A 27 31.62 -12.35 32.66
C ALA A 27 32.80 -13.05 31.96
N LEU A 28 32.86 -12.99 30.63
CA LEU A 28 33.91 -13.59 29.81
C LEU A 28 34.90 -12.49 29.39
N GLU A 29 36.20 -12.73 29.59
CA GLU A 29 37.26 -11.82 29.09
C GLU A 29 37.34 -11.79 27.55
N ASP A 30 36.92 -12.88 26.90
CA ASP A 30 36.87 -13.00 25.45
C ASP A 30 35.53 -13.65 25.08
N ALA A 31 34.68 -12.88 24.41
CA ALA A 31 33.28 -13.24 24.20
C ALA A 31 33.12 -14.03 22.88
N PRO A 32 32.60 -15.26 22.91
CA PRO A 32 32.43 -16.05 21.69
C PRO A 32 31.42 -15.40 20.74
N THR A 33 31.78 -15.37 19.45
CA THR A 33 31.02 -14.75 18.36
C THR A 33 29.56 -15.21 18.32
N ASP A 34 29.27 -16.46 18.67
CA ASP A 34 27.90 -16.99 18.67
C ASP A 34 26.99 -16.32 19.71
N LEU A 35 27.51 -15.89 20.86
CA LEU A 35 26.72 -15.13 21.85
C LEU A 35 26.32 -13.76 21.30
N CYS A 36 27.23 -13.10 20.60
CA CYS A 36 26.96 -11.85 19.91
C CYS A 36 25.88 -12.06 18.82
N SER A 37 25.97 -13.13 18.05
CA SER A 37 24.95 -13.52 17.06
C SER A 37 23.59 -13.77 17.71
N ILE A 38 23.54 -14.42 18.88
CA ILE A 38 22.30 -14.61 19.65
C ILE A 38 21.70 -13.26 20.05
N LEU A 39 22.51 -12.33 20.57
CA LEU A 39 22.03 -11.00 20.97
C LEU A 39 21.40 -10.24 19.79
N ILE A 40 22.07 -10.27 18.64
CA ILE A 40 21.60 -9.60 17.42
C ILE A 40 20.29 -10.23 16.95
N GLU A 41 20.24 -11.56 16.82
CA GLU A 41 19.09 -12.24 16.25
C GLU A 41 17.87 -12.17 17.18
N VAL A 42 18.04 -12.41 18.48
CA VAL A 42 16.95 -12.27 19.47
C VAL A 42 16.48 -10.82 19.57
N GLY A 43 17.40 -9.84 19.50
CA GLY A 43 17.05 -8.43 19.44
C GLY A 43 16.23 -8.08 18.18
N SER A 44 16.62 -8.61 17.03
CA SER A 44 15.90 -8.46 15.77
C SER A 44 14.49 -9.05 15.84
N VAL A 45 14.34 -10.25 16.40
CA VAL A 45 13.04 -10.91 16.60
C VAL A 45 12.16 -10.12 17.56
N LYS A 46 12.72 -9.62 18.67
CA LYS A 46 12.00 -8.77 19.62
C LYS A 46 11.42 -7.54 18.93
N CYS A 47 12.22 -6.84 18.11
CA CYS A 47 11.77 -5.67 17.36
C CYS A 47 10.63 -5.99 16.38
N VAL A 48 10.71 -7.12 15.68
CA VAL A 48 9.64 -7.58 14.77
C VAL A 48 8.36 -7.90 15.55
N LEU A 49 8.47 -8.52 16.74
CA LEU A 49 7.32 -8.79 17.60
C LEU A 49 6.72 -7.52 18.22
N GLU A 50 7.53 -6.53 18.60
CA GLU A 50 7.05 -5.21 19.06
C GLU A 50 6.30 -4.47 17.94
N THR A 51 6.80 -4.56 16.70
CA THR A 51 6.12 -4.03 15.52
C THR A 51 4.77 -4.72 15.29
N LEU A 52 4.70 -6.03 15.53
CA LEU A 52 3.47 -6.82 15.45
C LEU A 52 2.47 -6.44 16.56
N GLU A 53 2.94 -6.24 17.79
CA GLU A 53 2.10 -5.87 18.95
C GLU A 53 1.41 -4.52 18.76
N MET A 54 2.15 -3.49 18.30
CA MET A 54 1.61 -2.16 18.01
C MET A 54 0.46 -2.20 16.98
N ARG A 55 0.36 -3.29 16.21
CA ARG A 55 -0.54 -3.45 15.07
C ARG A 55 -1.61 -4.52 15.31
N SER A 56 -2.03 -4.77 16.57
CA SER A 56 -2.97 -5.80 17.01
C SER A 56 -4.36 -5.88 16.32
N ASN A 57 -4.61 -5.08 15.28
CA ASN A 57 -5.74 -5.20 14.35
C ASN A 57 -5.50 -6.21 13.22
N LEU A 58 -4.31 -6.81 13.14
CA LEU A 58 -4.02 -7.92 12.22
C LEU A 58 -4.94 -9.11 12.53
N SER A 59 -5.76 -9.51 11.56
CA SER A 59 -6.63 -10.69 11.69
C SER A 59 -5.77 -11.92 12.04
N PRO A 60 -6.16 -12.73 13.03
CA PRO A 60 -5.45 -13.95 13.43
C PRO A 60 -5.17 -14.91 12.26
N SER A 61 -6.02 -14.88 11.22
CA SER A 61 -5.95 -15.74 10.05
C SER A 61 -4.64 -15.68 9.27
N PHE A 62 -3.94 -14.54 9.28
CA PHE A 62 -2.66 -14.41 8.56
C PHE A 62 -1.46 -14.96 9.33
N LEU A 63 -1.59 -15.12 10.66
CA LEU A 63 -0.51 -15.56 11.55
C LEU A 63 -0.64 -17.05 11.93
N SER A 64 -1.72 -17.71 11.52
CA SER A 64 -2.04 -19.12 11.81
C SER A 64 -1.85 -20.05 10.60
N VAL A 65 -0.90 -19.75 9.70
CA VAL A 65 -0.53 -20.67 8.62
C VAL A 65 0.17 -21.90 9.23
N GLY A 66 -0.61 -22.94 9.52
CA GLY A 66 -0.16 -24.23 10.08
C GLY A 66 -0.56 -24.46 11.54
N ALA A 67 -0.32 -25.69 12.03
CA ALA A 67 -0.67 -26.12 13.40
C ALA A 67 0.13 -25.40 14.51
N ASP A 68 1.20 -24.67 14.14
CA ASP A 68 2.04 -23.85 15.03
C ASP A 68 2.53 -22.64 14.23
N GLY A 69 1.88 -21.48 14.38
CA GLY A 69 2.21 -20.26 13.63
C GLY A 69 3.62 -19.72 13.94
N PRO A 70 4.19 -18.82 13.12
CA PRO A 70 5.55 -18.33 13.28
C PRO A 70 5.79 -17.61 14.62
N VAL A 71 4.75 -17.02 15.22
CA VAL A 71 4.81 -16.40 16.55
C VAL A 71 5.03 -17.44 17.65
N GLU A 72 4.29 -18.55 17.62
CA GLU A 72 4.50 -19.66 18.57
C GLU A 72 5.81 -20.41 18.28
N GLY A 73 6.25 -20.43 17.02
CA GLY A 73 7.60 -20.81 16.63
C GLY A 73 8.68 -20.02 17.37
N CYS A 74 8.61 -18.69 17.33
CA CYS A 74 9.50 -17.81 18.10
C CYS A 74 9.44 -18.12 19.60
N HIS A 75 8.25 -18.35 20.15
CA HIS A 75 8.07 -18.67 21.57
C HIS A 75 8.80 -19.96 21.97
N ARG A 76 8.68 -21.04 21.19
CA ARG A 76 9.38 -22.31 21.45
C ARG A 76 10.89 -22.14 21.38
N GLU A 77 11.38 -21.48 20.34
CA GLU A 77 12.82 -21.30 20.11
C GLU A 77 13.45 -20.39 21.16
N LEU A 78 12.77 -19.30 21.57
CA LEU A 78 13.21 -18.44 22.67
C LEU A 78 13.24 -19.17 24.01
N LYS A 79 12.27 -20.06 24.29
CA LYS A 79 12.30 -20.92 25.49
C LYS A 79 13.48 -21.89 25.46
N ALA A 80 13.79 -22.47 24.30
CA ALA A 80 14.94 -23.35 24.13
C ALA A 80 16.26 -22.59 24.36
N LEU A 81 16.39 -21.39 23.81
CA LEU A 81 17.51 -20.46 24.02
C LEU A 81 17.68 -20.09 25.49
N ARG A 82 16.59 -19.73 26.18
CA ARG A 82 16.62 -19.43 27.62
C ARG A 82 17.13 -20.60 28.45
N ASN A 83 16.76 -21.83 28.08
CA ASN A 83 17.19 -23.02 28.81
C ASN A 83 18.66 -23.41 28.52
N LEU A 84 19.22 -22.97 27.38
CA LEU A 84 20.64 -23.15 27.04
C LEU A 84 21.55 -22.20 27.83
N ILE A 85 21.09 -20.96 28.06
CA ILE A 85 21.83 -19.91 28.76
C ILE A 85 21.53 -19.97 30.27
N PRO A 86 22.53 -20.24 31.12
CA PRO A 86 22.33 -20.34 32.56
C PRO A 86 21.81 -19.01 33.15
N ALA A 87 20.87 -19.10 34.10
CA ALA A 87 20.19 -17.94 34.69
C ALA A 87 21.11 -17.03 35.53
N THR A 88 22.23 -17.57 36.03
CA THR A 88 23.17 -16.88 36.93
C THR A 88 24.53 -17.55 36.85
N LEU A 89 25.57 -16.78 36.53
CA LEU A 89 26.92 -17.11 36.98
C LEU A 89 27.01 -16.80 38.48
N PRO A 90 27.70 -17.62 39.30
CA PRO A 90 27.85 -17.34 40.73
C PRO A 90 28.48 -15.95 40.93
N SER A 91 27.83 -15.13 41.75
CA SER A 91 28.18 -13.72 41.94
C SER A 91 29.62 -13.53 42.45
N LYS A 92 30.22 -12.39 42.09
CA LYS A 92 31.54 -11.90 42.52
C LYS A 92 31.65 -11.59 44.02
N ARG A 93 31.17 -12.45 44.93
CA ARG A 93 31.33 -12.32 46.38
C ARG A 93 31.68 -13.64 47.06
N LYS A 94 32.90 -14.11 46.83
CA LYS A 94 33.89 -14.50 47.86
C LYS A 94 35.12 -15.10 47.17
N ARG A 95 36.27 -14.51 47.50
CA ARG A 95 37.60 -14.80 47.00
C ARG A 95 38.08 -16.15 47.60
N SER A 96 37.58 -17.27 47.09
CA SER A 96 38.15 -18.61 47.26
C SER A 96 37.29 -19.65 46.53
N GLN A 97 37.53 -19.81 45.22
CA GLN A 97 37.44 -21.09 44.51
C GLN A 97 37.81 -20.83 43.05
N LEU A 98 39.07 -21.11 42.73
CA LEU A 98 39.53 -21.32 41.37
C LEU A 98 38.69 -22.45 40.73
N ASN A 99 38.30 -22.28 39.46
CA ASN A 99 37.77 -23.28 38.50
C ASN A 99 36.28 -23.24 38.09
N THR A 100 35.44 -22.31 38.54
CA THR A 100 34.08 -22.17 37.95
C THR A 100 34.06 -21.36 36.65
N ALA A 101 34.86 -20.30 36.55
CA ALA A 101 34.94 -19.48 35.33
C ALA A 101 35.56 -20.24 34.14
N THR A 102 36.54 -21.11 34.40
CA THR A 102 37.17 -21.99 33.39
C THR A 102 36.20 -23.07 32.90
N CYS A 103 35.40 -23.69 33.78
CA CYS A 103 34.35 -24.63 33.38
C CYS A 103 33.22 -23.97 32.57
N ALA A 104 32.90 -22.70 32.84
CA ALA A 104 31.91 -21.95 32.07
C ALA A 104 32.41 -21.57 30.65
N LYS A 105 33.68 -21.17 30.51
CA LYS A 105 34.36 -20.97 29.20
C LYS A 105 34.37 -22.27 28.37
N LEU A 106 34.54 -23.42 29.03
CA LEU A 106 34.60 -24.73 28.36
C LEU A 106 33.23 -25.32 28.01
N ALA A 107 32.13 -24.92 28.68
CA ALA A 107 30.81 -25.51 28.45
C ALA A 107 30.04 -24.92 27.26
N TRP A 108 30.36 -23.70 26.83
CA TRP A 108 29.72 -23.05 25.68
C TRP A 108 30.00 -23.72 24.32
N PRO A 109 31.24 -24.09 23.95
CA PRO A 109 31.52 -24.72 22.65
C PRO A 109 30.72 -26.01 22.42
N PHE A 110 30.39 -26.77 23.47
CA PHE A 110 29.53 -27.96 23.35
C PHE A 110 28.04 -27.65 23.10
N LYS A 111 27.62 -26.40 23.28
CA LYS A 111 26.25 -25.92 23.09
C LYS A 111 26.07 -25.13 21.80
N GLU A 112 27.16 -24.84 21.10
CA GLU A 112 27.21 -23.96 19.93
C GLU A 112 26.32 -24.47 18.78
N ASP A 113 26.44 -25.74 18.39
CA ASP A 113 25.64 -26.33 17.31
C ASP A 113 24.13 -26.27 17.58
N LYS A 114 23.74 -26.50 18.84
CA LYS A 114 22.34 -26.42 19.26
C LYS A 114 21.84 -24.98 19.22
N ALA A 115 22.66 -24.02 19.64
CA ALA A 115 22.33 -22.60 19.56
C ALA A 115 22.21 -22.14 18.10
N ARG A 116 23.11 -22.57 17.21
CA ARG A 116 23.09 -22.28 15.77
C ARG A 116 21.78 -22.74 15.13
N LYS A 117 21.36 -23.98 15.39
CA LYS A 117 20.09 -24.52 14.88
C LYS A 117 18.86 -23.74 15.37
N ILE A 118 18.87 -23.31 16.63
CA ILE A 118 17.79 -22.49 17.19
C ILE A 118 17.75 -21.12 16.50
N LEU A 119 18.92 -20.49 16.29
CA LEU A 119 19.00 -19.19 15.58
C LEU A 119 18.52 -19.29 14.13
N GLU A 120 18.86 -20.36 13.42
CA GLU A 120 18.35 -20.60 12.07
C GLU A 120 16.82 -20.69 12.05
N ASN A 121 16.23 -21.45 12.97
CA ASN A 121 14.77 -21.57 13.08
C ASN A 121 14.13 -20.23 13.46
N LEU A 122 14.73 -19.51 14.41
CA LEU A 122 14.26 -18.20 14.85
C LEU A 122 14.30 -17.19 13.70
N GLY A 123 15.36 -17.21 12.90
CA GLY A 123 15.50 -16.41 11.67
C GLY A 123 14.45 -16.74 10.63
N ARG A 124 14.11 -18.03 10.44
CA ARG A 124 13.00 -18.43 9.55
C ARG A 124 11.66 -17.88 10.01
N HIS A 125 11.34 -18.02 11.30
CA HIS A 125 10.09 -17.48 11.85
C HIS A 125 10.04 -15.95 11.73
N LYS A 126 11.15 -15.27 12.00
CA LYS A 126 11.29 -13.82 11.80
C LYS A 126 10.97 -13.42 10.36
N LEU A 127 11.57 -14.10 9.37
CA LEU A 127 11.33 -13.81 7.96
C LEU A 127 9.86 -14.02 7.57
N THR A 128 9.22 -15.08 8.06
CA THR A 128 7.80 -15.31 7.82
C THR A 128 6.94 -14.18 8.42
N ILE A 129 7.24 -13.73 9.64
CA ILE A 129 6.50 -12.62 10.27
C ILE A 129 6.70 -11.33 9.47
N ILE A 130 7.94 -11.03 9.06
CA ILE A 130 8.25 -9.87 8.21
C ILE A 130 7.45 -9.94 6.91
N LEU A 131 7.44 -11.07 6.22
CA LEU A 131 6.71 -11.25 4.96
C LEU A 131 5.21 -11.00 5.13
N ILE A 132 4.61 -11.51 6.21
CA ILE A 132 3.20 -11.30 6.52
C ILE A 132 2.93 -9.80 6.78
N LEU A 133 3.77 -9.16 7.59
CA LEU A 133 3.66 -7.72 7.88
C LEU A 133 3.79 -6.88 6.61
N THR A 134 4.80 -7.14 5.76
CA THR A 134 5.00 -6.39 4.52
C THR A 134 3.85 -6.59 3.54
N THR A 135 3.33 -7.81 3.44
CA THR A 135 2.16 -8.11 2.59
C THR A 135 0.93 -7.35 3.09
N TRP A 136 0.72 -7.32 4.41
CA TRP A 136 -0.37 -6.57 5.01
C TRP A 136 -0.23 -5.05 4.79
N TYR A 137 0.97 -4.49 4.94
CA TYR A 137 1.22 -3.09 4.64
C TYR A 137 0.88 -2.78 3.18
N VAL A 138 1.41 -3.55 2.24
CA VAL A 138 1.16 -3.35 0.80
C VAL A 138 -0.35 -3.39 0.50
N PHE A 139 -1.06 -4.39 1.03
CA PHE A 139 -2.50 -4.51 0.83
C PHE A 139 -3.27 -3.31 1.42
N THR A 140 -3.00 -2.96 2.67
CA THR A 140 -3.66 -1.83 3.34
C THR A 140 -3.39 -0.51 2.61
N TRP A 141 -2.14 -0.28 2.19
CA TRP A 141 -1.75 0.89 1.41
C TRP A 141 -2.45 0.93 0.06
N SER A 142 -2.55 -0.19 -0.65
CA SER A 142 -3.27 -0.23 -1.93
C SER A 142 -4.74 0.13 -1.77
N GLN A 143 -5.41 -0.37 -0.73
CA GLN A 143 -6.80 -0.04 -0.45
C GLN A 143 -6.98 1.44 -0.10
N MET A 144 -6.08 1.99 0.72
CA MET A 144 -6.10 3.41 1.08
C MET A 144 -5.88 4.31 -0.13
N LEU A 145 -4.93 3.97 -1.01
CA LEU A 145 -4.65 4.76 -2.22
C LEU A 145 -5.84 4.77 -3.17
N GLU A 146 -6.49 3.62 -3.38
CA GLU A 146 -7.68 3.54 -4.24
C GLU A 146 -8.83 4.39 -3.71
N GLN A 147 -9.10 4.34 -2.40
CA GLN A 147 -10.11 5.18 -1.76
C GLN A 147 -9.77 6.68 -1.89
N LEU A 148 -8.50 7.05 -1.72
CA LEU A 148 -8.06 8.44 -1.85
C LEU A 148 -8.27 8.95 -3.27
N ILE A 149 -7.84 8.20 -4.29
CA ILE A 149 -8.00 8.57 -5.70
C ILE A 149 -9.49 8.76 -6.04
N LEU A 150 -10.34 7.82 -5.60
CA LEU A 150 -11.79 7.91 -5.82
C LEU A 150 -12.38 9.15 -5.16
N SER A 151 -11.98 9.47 -3.93
CA SER A 151 -12.46 10.65 -3.21
C SER A 151 -12.10 11.96 -3.92
N PHE A 152 -10.87 12.07 -4.45
CA PHE A 152 -10.46 13.23 -5.23
C PHE A 152 -11.21 13.33 -6.55
N GLN A 153 -11.40 12.21 -7.26
CA GLN A 153 -12.17 12.21 -8.51
C GLN A 153 -13.61 12.67 -8.28
N LEU A 154 -14.28 12.17 -7.24
CA LEU A 154 -15.63 12.59 -6.89
C LEU A 154 -15.68 14.08 -6.56
N GLN A 155 -14.68 14.61 -5.86
CA GLN A 155 -14.61 16.04 -5.56
C GLN A 155 -14.41 16.89 -6.81
N ILE A 156 -13.50 16.49 -7.71
CA ILE A 156 -13.29 17.16 -9.00
C ILE A 156 -14.57 17.14 -9.84
N ASP A 157 -15.27 16.02 -9.89
CA ASP A 157 -16.54 15.89 -10.61
C ASP A 157 -17.62 16.78 -9.99
N GLN A 158 -17.69 16.87 -8.66
CA GLN A 158 -18.63 17.76 -7.96
C GLN A 158 -18.36 19.24 -8.26
N GLU A 159 -17.11 19.67 -8.14
CA GLU A 159 -16.70 21.05 -8.44
C GLU A 159 -16.95 21.38 -9.92
N SER A 160 -16.59 20.47 -10.82
CA SER A 160 -16.85 20.62 -12.26
C SER A 160 -18.34 20.75 -12.54
N ASN A 161 -19.17 19.89 -11.94
CA ASN A 161 -20.62 19.94 -12.08
C ASN A 161 -21.22 21.23 -11.50
N ALA A 162 -20.66 21.76 -10.40
CA ALA A 162 -21.08 23.03 -9.82
C ALA A 162 -20.78 24.20 -10.75
N VAL A 163 -19.58 24.24 -11.34
CA VAL A 163 -19.20 25.25 -12.35
C VAL A 163 -20.08 25.13 -13.59
N PHE A 164 -20.33 23.92 -14.09
CA PHE A 164 -21.23 23.71 -15.23
C PHE A 164 -22.65 24.21 -14.93
N LYS A 165 -23.20 23.87 -13.76
CA LYS A 165 -24.53 24.33 -13.34
C LYS A 165 -24.60 25.85 -13.20
N TRP A 166 -23.52 26.49 -12.78
CA TRP A 166 -23.42 27.95 -12.73
C TRP A 166 -23.36 28.59 -14.13
N LEU A 167 -22.60 28.00 -15.06
CA LEU A 167 -22.50 28.49 -16.44
C LEU A 167 -23.78 28.28 -17.25
N VAL A 168 -24.51 27.19 -17.02
CA VAL A 168 -25.75 26.87 -17.72
C VAL A 168 -26.92 27.63 -17.07
N THR A 169 -27.12 28.87 -17.50
CA THR A 169 -28.24 29.72 -17.04
C THR A 169 -29.57 29.39 -17.73
N THR A 170 -29.52 28.66 -18.84
CA THR A 170 -30.69 28.25 -19.62
C THR A 170 -30.38 26.95 -20.33
N ASP A 171 -31.24 25.95 -20.19
CA ASP A 171 -31.10 24.70 -20.91
C ASP A 171 -31.30 24.93 -22.42
N ARG A 172 -30.19 24.88 -23.19
CA ARG A 172 -30.20 25.08 -24.64
C ARG A 172 -30.51 23.79 -25.40
N SER A 173 -30.65 22.65 -24.72
CA SER A 173 -30.95 21.36 -25.35
C SER A 173 -32.26 21.39 -26.12
N SER A 174 -33.31 22.01 -25.56
CA SER A 174 -34.60 22.17 -26.24
C SER A 174 -34.48 22.96 -27.54
N ASN A 175 -33.71 24.06 -27.53
CA ASN A 175 -33.48 24.88 -28.72
C ASN A 175 -32.63 24.14 -29.77
N HIS A 176 -31.60 23.42 -29.32
CA HIS A 176 -30.77 22.60 -30.20
C HIS A 176 -31.57 21.46 -30.83
N ASN A 177 -32.33 20.70 -30.03
CA ASN A 177 -33.17 19.61 -30.49
C ASN A 177 -34.22 20.11 -31.49
N ARG A 178 -34.88 21.23 -31.19
CA ARG A 178 -35.82 21.85 -32.13
C ARG A 178 -35.14 22.30 -33.43
N ALA A 179 -33.93 22.84 -33.37
CA ALA A 179 -33.17 23.19 -34.57
C ALA A 179 -32.74 21.96 -35.38
N CYS A 180 -32.48 20.83 -34.72
CA CYS A 180 -32.22 19.54 -35.35
C CYS A 180 -33.49 18.95 -35.99
N GLU A 181 -34.65 19.06 -35.36
CA GLU A 181 -35.94 18.62 -35.92
C GLU A 181 -36.35 19.44 -37.14
N LEU A 182 -36.02 20.73 -37.16
CA LEU A 182 -36.26 21.64 -38.27
C LEU A 182 -35.20 21.55 -39.37
N HIS A 183 -34.15 20.75 -39.18
CA HIS A 183 -33.13 20.54 -40.19
C HIS A 183 -33.68 19.62 -41.28
N GLU A 184 -33.68 20.11 -42.52
CA GLU A 184 -34.06 19.33 -43.68
C GLU A 184 -32.86 18.57 -44.25
N ASP A 185 -33.10 17.33 -44.66
CA ASP A 185 -32.08 16.47 -45.26
C ASP A 185 -31.35 17.19 -46.41
N HIS A 186 -30.04 16.95 -46.49
CA HIS A 186 -29.13 17.57 -47.46
C HIS A 186 -28.82 19.06 -47.26
N THR A 187 -29.54 19.77 -46.40
CA THR A 187 -29.24 21.18 -46.08
C THR A 187 -27.94 21.29 -45.29
N GLY A 188 -27.06 22.23 -45.66
CA GLY A 188 -25.78 22.43 -44.97
C GLY A 188 -24.65 21.47 -45.37
N GLN A 189 -24.88 20.52 -46.28
CA GLN A 189 -23.80 19.61 -46.77
C GLN A 189 -22.63 20.35 -47.44
N TRP A 190 -22.90 21.51 -48.06
CA TRP A 190 -21.85 22.35 -48.65
C TRP A 190 -20.85 22.83 -47.57
N LEU A 191 -21.32 23.04 -46.34
CA LEU A 191 -20.54 23.58 -45.24
C LEU A 191 -19.52 22.55 -44.72
N ILE A 192 -19.93 21.30 -44.55
CA ILE A 192 -19.01 20.23 -44.12
C ILE A 192 -17.93 19.91 -45.18
N ARG A 193 -18.19 20.25 -46.44
CA ARG A 193 -17.22 20.09 -47.54
C ARG A 193 -16.23 21.26 -47.62
N SER A 194 -16.57 22.39 -47.01
CA SER A 194 -15.78 23.62 -47.07
C SER A 194 -14.46 23.51 -46.31
N ALA A 195 -13.44 24.26 -46.75
CA ALA A 195 -12.16 24.33 -46.06
C ALA A 195 -12.27 24.86 -44.61
N PRO A 196 -13.01 25.95 -44.32
CA PRO A 196 -13.12 26.48 -42.96
C PRO A 196 -13.67 25.47 -41.95
N TYR A 197 -14.63 24.64 -42.36
CA TYR A 197 -15.15 23.58 -41.51
C TYR A 197 -14.10 22.50 -41.22
N LYS A 198 -13.39 22.04 -42.25
CA LYS A 198 -12.35 21.01 -42.10
C LYS A 198 -11.20 21.50 -41.23
N ASP A 199 -10.80 22.76 -41.41
CA ASP A 199 -9.75 23.40 -40.61
C ASP A 199 -10.16 23.50 -39.13
N TRP A 200 -11.43 23.82 -38.88
CA TRP A 200 -12.01 23.84 -37.54
C TRP A 200 -12.08 22.43 -36.93
N LEU A 201 -12.56 21.44 -37.67
CA LEU A 201 -12.68 20.06 -37.21
C LEU A 201 -11.30 19.44 -36.91
N ALA A 202 -10.28 19.79 -37.67
CA ALA A 202 -8.89 19.38 -37.45
C ALA A 202 -8.17 20.17 -36.35
N ALA A 203 -8.87 21.09 -35.66
CA ALA A 203 -8.32 22.01 -34.65
C ALA A 203 -7.19 22.94 -35.13
N SER A 204 -6.96 23.01 -36.46
CA SER A 204 -6.02 23.96 -37.07
C SER A 204 -6.51 25.40 -37.01
N ASN A 205 -7.83 25.60 -36.93
CA ASN A 205 -8.46 26.86 -36.54
C ASN A 205 -9.41 26.60 -35.35
N ARG A 206 -9.31 27.43 -34.31
CA ARG A 206 -10.12 27.26 -33.08
C ARG A 206 -11.54 27.79 -33.22
N PHE A 207 -11.82 28.60 -34.25
CA PHE A 207 -13.10 29.29 -34.42
C PHE A 207 -13.67 29.06 -35.81
N LEU A 208 -14.97 28.76 -35.87
CA LEU A 208 -15.77 28.72 -37.10
C LEU A 208 -16.85 29.80 -37.01
N TRP A 209 -16.86 30.73 -37.96
CA TRP A 209 -17.79 31.86 -37.96
C TRP A 209 -18.89 31.68 -39.01
N LEU A 210 -20.16 31.70 -38.58
CA LEU A 210 -21.33 31.64 -39.47
C LEU A 210 -22.01 33.01 -39.53
N HIS A 211 -22.00 33.64 -40.71
CA HIS A 211 -22.64 34.95 -40.92
C HIS A 211 -23.76 34.87 -41.97
N GLY A 212 -24.73 35.77 -41.87
CA GLY A 212 -25.87 35.85 -42.80
C GLY A 212 -27.01 36.70 -42.24
N ILE A 213 -27.96 37.07 -43.09
CA ILE A 213 -29.13 37.87 -42.69
C ILE A 213 -29.99 37.14 -41.63
N PRO A 214 -30.80 37.86 -40.83
CA PRO A 214 -31.83 37.24 -39.99
C PRO A 214 -32.72 36.30 -40.81
N GLY A 215 -33.07 35.14 -40.26
CA GLY A 215 -33.85 34.12 -40.97
C GLY A 215 -33.07 33.23 -41.94
N ALA A 216 -31.78 33.47 -42.20
CA ALA A 216 -30.96 32.65 -43.12
C ALA A 216 -30.63 31.21 -42.64
N GLY A 217 -31.30 30.71 -41.60
CA GLY A 217 -31.09 29.35 -41.10
C GLY A 217 -29.80 29.10 -40.31
N LYS A 218 -29.09 30.14 -39.86
CA LYS A 218 -27.82 30.00 -39.11
C LYS A 218 -27.90 29.06 -37.90
N THR A 219 -29.00 29.13 -37.12
CA THR A 219 -29.22 28.25 -35.96
C THR A 219 -29.36 26.79 -36.35
N ILE A 220 -30.06 26.51 -37.47
CA ILE A 220 -30.22 25.16 -38.03
C ILE A 220 -28.87 24.65 -38.59
N LEU A 221 -28.07 25.52 -39.21
CA LEU A 221 -26.72 25.16 -39.65
C LEU A 221 -25.77 24.89 -38.48
N ALA A 222 -25.90 25.65 -37.39
CA ALA A 222 -25.11 25.44 -36.17
C ALA A 222 -25.45 24.11 -35.51
N SER A 223 -26.74 23.74 -35.42
CA SER A 223 -27.15 22.43 -34.89
C SER A 223 -26.63 21.28 -35.76
N PHE A 224 -26.68 21.43 -37.09
CA PHE A 224 -26.12 20.46 -38.04
C PHE A 224 -24.60 20.28 -37.88
N ILE A 225 -23.83 21.37 -37.72
CA ILE A 225 -22.38 21.32 -37.45
C ILE A 225 -22.08 20.56 -36.17
N VAL A 226 -22.81 20.86 -35.08
CA VAL A 226 -22.62 20.19 -33.79
C VAL A 226 -22.88 18.69 -33.90
N GLN A 227 -23.96 18.27 -34.56
CA GLN A 227 -24.24 16.85 -34.79
C GLN A 227 -23.15 16.16 -35.63
N ASN A 228 -22.65 16.82 -36.68
CA ASN A 228 -21.61 16.24 -37.52
C ASN A 228 -20.30 16.06 -36.75
N ALA A 229 -19.91 17.06 -35.96
CA ALA A 229 -18.73 16.99 -35.10
C ALA A 229 -18.86 15.91 -34.02
N GLN A 230 -20.05 15.75 -33.42
CA GLN A 230 -20.33 14.67 -32.46
C GLN A 230 -20.12 13.30 -33.09
N ARG A 231 -20.71 13.03 -34.27
CA ARG A 231 -20.53 11.76 -34.99
C ARG A 231 -19.07 11.50 -35.34
N PHE A 232 -18.35 12.53 -35.81
CA PHE A 232 -16.92 12.41 -36.10
C PHE A 232 -16.11 12.01 -34.87
N CYS A 233 -16.38 12.60 -33.70
CA CYS A 233 -15.71 12.24 -32.46
C CYS A 233 -16.03 10.80 -32.01
N GLU A 234 -17.27 10.34 -32.18
CA GLU A 234 -17.70 8.98 -31.85
C GLU A 234 -17.03 7.93 -32.75
N GLU A 235 -16.88 8.22 -34.04
CA GLU A 235 -16.27 7.30 -35.02
C GLU A 235 -14.74 7.21 -34.88
N TYR A 236 -14.06 8.34 -34.65
CA TYR A 236 -12.59 8.41 -34.71
C TYR A 236 -11.89 8.46 -33.34
N SER A 237 -12.63 8.56 -32.23
CA SER A 237 -12.05 8.61 -30.88
C SER A 237 -12.92 7.87 -29.83
N PRO A 238 -13.01 6.53 -29.90
CA PRO A 238 -13.89 5.72 -29.03
C PRO A 238 -13.53 5.76 -27.53
N HIS A 239 -12.34 6.26 -27.16
CA HIS A 239 -11.92 6.43 -25.77
C HIS A 239 -12.33 7.77 -25.16
N VAL A 240 -12.77 8.73 -25.96
CA VAL A 240 -13.44 9.94 -25.49
C VAL A 240 -14.93 9.62 -25.47
N ARG A 241 -15.43 9.00 -24.39
CA ARG A 241 -16.87 9.02 -24.11
C ARG A 241 -17.27 10.48 -23.95
N SER A 242 -17.70 11.06 -25.07
CA SER A 242 -18.07 12.45 -25.19
C SER A 242 -19.28 12.72 -24.30
N ARG A 243 -19.04 13.18 -23.07
CA ARG A 243 -20.01 13.98 -22.33
C ARG A 243 -19.95 15.40 -22.90
N MET A 244 -20.31 15.56 -24.17
CA MET A 244 -20.44 16.88 -24.78
C MET A 244 -21.88 17.35 -24.65
N TRP A 245 -22.11 18.17 -23.63
CA TRP A 245 -23.34 18.92 -23.47
C TRP A 245 -23.13 20.28 -24.13
N VAL A 246 -24.06 20.63 -25.04
CA VAL A 246 -24.09 21.92 -25.72
C VAL A 246 -24.30 23.01 -24.67
N ILE A 247 -23.28 23.83 -24.42
CA ILE A 247 -23.37 25.03 -23.57
C ILE A 247 -24.31 26.03 -24.26
#